data_AF-A0AAE7TI40-F1
#
_entry.id   AF-A0AAE7TI40-F1
#
_cell.length_a   1.000
_cell.length_b   1.000
_cell.length_c   1.000
_cell.angle_alpha   90.00
_cell.angle_beta   90.00
_cell.angle_gamma   90.00
#
_symmetry.space_group_name_H-M   'P 1'
#
loop_
_entity.id
_entity.type
_entity.pdbx_description
1 polymer ?
#
loop_
_entity_poly.entity_id
_entity_poly.type
_entity_poly.pdbx_seq_one_letter_code
_entity_poly.pdbx_strand_id
1 'polypeptide(L)' 'MKRHAMSKYFGNGAGHVLRQHNSAVLLFSWRGRPAGTARYVERVNRYTRDGVEYSSLAALLRAVEDEHTQTQPQERSSGE' A
#
# COMPACT_ATOMS: atom_id res chain seq x y z
N MET A 1 4.57 -10.84 -22.69
CA MET A 1 4.63 -11.51 -21.37
C MET A 1 4.13 -10.54 -20.32
N LYS A 2 3.03 -10.87 -19.60
CA LYS A 2 2.50 -10.01 -18.54
C LYS A 2 3.54 -9.87 -17.41
N ARG A 3 4.21 -8.72 -17.34
CA ARG A 3 5.30 -8.43 -16.38
C ARG A 3 4.81 -8.34 -14.92
N HIS A 4 3.50 -8.21 -14.71
CA HIS A 4 2.90 -8.04 -13.38
C HIS A 4 1.87 -9.12 -13.12
N ALA A 5 1.98 -9.78 -11.96
CA ALA A 5 0.96 -10.72 -11.49
C ALA A 5 -0.25 -9.98 -10.92
N MET A 6 -0.04 -8.78 -10.38
CA MET A 6 -1.12 -7.97 -9.81
C MET A 6 -0.80 -6.48 -9.90
N SER A 7 -1.78 -5.68 -10.35
CA SER A 7 -1.75 -4.22 -10.34
C SER A 7 -3.14 -3.74 -9.90
N LYS A 8 -3.22 -2.96 -8.82
CA LYS A 8 -4.49 -2.46 -8.31
C LYS A 8 -4.34 -1.05 -7.72
N TYR A 9 -5.31 -0.18 -8.01
CA TYR A 9 -5.41 1.13 -7.40
C TYR A 9 -6.23 1.07 -6.10
N PHE A 10 -5.90 1.92 -5.14
CA PHE A 10 -6.54 2.05 -3.83
C PHE A 10 -6.52 3.52 -3.38
N GLY A 11 -7.11 3.89 -2.24
CA GLY A 11 -7.15 5.29 -1.82
C GLY A 11 -7.85 6.21 -2.81
N ASN A 12 -8.96 5.75 -3.40
CA ASN A 12 -9.69 6.46 -4.45
C ASN A 12 -8.82 6.87 -5.67
N GLY A 13 -7.83 6.04 -6.01
CA GLY A 13 -6.88 6.31 -7.10
C GLY A 13 -5.62 7.07 -6.67
N ALA A 14 -5.51 7.48 -5.40
CA ALA A 14 -4.29 8.08 -4.86
C ALA A 14 -3.18 7.02 -4.66
N GLY A 15 -3.54 5.78 -4.35
CA GLY A 15 -2.62 4.67 -4.14
C GLY A 15 -2.61 3.68 -5.30
N HIS A 16 -1.44 3.09 -5.56
CA HIS A 16 -1.25 2.01 -6.52
C HIS A 16 -0.33 0.93 -5.94
N VAL A 17 -0.77 -0.32 -6.03
CA VAL A 17 0.01 -1.49 -5.61
C VAL A 17 0.37 -2.35 -6.81
N LEU A 18 1.63 -2.76 -6.87
CA LEU A 18 2.21 -3.58 -7.92
C LEU A 18 2.87 -4.82 -7.33
N ARG A 19 2.54 -6.00 -7.86
CA ARG A 19 3.22 -7.26 -7.55
C ARG A 19 3.80 -7.85 -8.84
N GLN A 20 5.11 -8.07 -8.83
CA GLN A 20 5.78 -8.75 -9.94
C GLN A 20 5.43 -10.24 -9.96
N HIS A 21 5.45 -10.83 -11.16
CA HIS A 21 5.24 -12.26 -11.32
C HIS A 21 6.32 -13.04 -10.57
N ASN A 22 5.93 -14.11 -9.85
CA ASN A 22 6.79 -14.88 -8.93
C ASN A 22 7.48 -14.09 -7.81
N SER A 23 7.06 -12.85 -7.53
CA SER A 23 7.55 -12.11 -6.39
C SER A 23 6.56 -12.14 -5.23
N ALA A 24 7.09 -12.37 -4.03
CA ALA A 24 6.37 -12.14 -2.79
C ALA A 24 6.29 -10.64 -2.46
N VAL A 25 7.03 -9.77 -3.15
CA VAL A 25 7.08 -8.34 -2.81
C VAL A 25 5.97 -7.57 -3.52
N LEU A 26 5.25 -6.76 -2.77
CA LEU A 26 4.28 -5.76 -3.20
C LEU A 26 4.95 -4.39 -3.08
N LEU A 27 4.98 -3.65 -4.18
CA LEU A 27 5.45 -2.29 -4.24
C LEU A 27 4.25 -1.35 -4.15
N PHE A 28 4.30 -0.39 -3.24
CA PHE A 28 3.27 0.63 -3.08
C PHE A 28 3.76 1.96 -3.66
N SER A 29 2.84 2.67 -4.30
CA SER A 29 3.06 4.03 -4.76
C SER A 29 1.85 4.87 -4.39
N TRP A 30 2.09 6.09 -3.89
CA TRP A 30 1.05 7.03 -3.49
C TRP A 30 1.28 8.36 -4.20
N ARG A 31 0.31 8.83 -4.98
CA ARG A 31 0.37 10.04 -5.83
C ARG A 31 1.67 10.11 -6.66
N GLY A 32 2.10 8.98 -7.22
CA GLY A 32 3.32 8.89 -8.02
C GLY A 32 4.63 8.83 -7.24
N ARG A 33 4.58 8.83 -5.89
CA ARG A 33 5.76 8.64 -5.03
C ARG A 33 5.82 7.20 -4.49
N PRO A 34 7.01 6.62 -4.30
CA PRO A 34 7.13 5.32 -3.64
C PRO A 34 6.63 5.41 -2.19
N ALA A 35 5.66 4.55 -1.86
CA ALA A 35 5.00 4.48 -0.55
C ALA A 35 5.49 3.28 0.29
N GLY A 36 6.62 2.71 -0.11
CA GLY A 36 7.23 1.55 0.54
C GLY A 36 6.82 0.22 -0.09
N THR A 37 7.11 -0.86 0.62
CA THR A 37 6.93 -2.22 0.12
C THR A 37 6.35 -3.12 1.20
N ALA A 38 5.57 -4.12 0.81
CA ALA A 38 5.14 -5.20 1.70
C ALA A 38 5.55 -6.54 1.10
N ARG A 39 5.55 -7.57 1.93
CA ARG A 39 5.83 -8.95 1.53
C ARG A 39 4.59 -9.80 1.77
N TYR A 40 4.14 -10.49 0.73
CA TYR A 40 3.15 -11.53 0.81
C TYR A 40 3.80 -12.86 1.16
N VAL A 41 3.38 -13.42 2.29
CA VAL A 41 3.83 -14.71 2.79
C VAL A 41 2.80 -15.75 2.41
N GLU A 42 3.00 -16.38 1.26
CA GLU A 42 2.05 -17.36 0.68
C GLU A 42 1.78 -18.54 1.62
N ARG A 43 2.81 -18.98 2.39
CA ARG A 43 2.71 -20.08 3.34
C ARG A 43 1.59 -19.90 4.38
N VAL A 44 1.33 -18.66 4.78
CA VAL A 44 0.29 -18.32 5.78
C VAL A 44 -0.81 -17.45 5.18
N ASN A 45 -0.73 -17.15 3.88
CA ASN A 45 -1.63 -16.24 3.16
C ASN A 45 -1.78 -14.87 3.88
N ARG A 46 -0.65 -14.29 4.32
CA ARG A 46 -0.61 -12.99 5.02
C ARG A 46 0.31 -12.00 4.33
N TYR A 47 0.16 -10.72 4.70
CA TYR A 47 1.03 -9.66 4.23
C TYR A 47 1.81 -9.06 5.38
N THR A 48 3.06 -8.69 5.16
CA THR A 48 3.92 -8.08 6.18
C THR A 48 4.53 -6.80 5.62
N ARG A 49 4.38 -5.68 6.30
CA ARG A 49 5.00 -4.38 5.94
C ARG A 49 5.67 -3.83 7.19
N ASP A 50 6.95 -3.49 7.08
CA ASP A 50 7.74 -2.91 8.19
C ASP A 50 7.64 -3.68 9.52
N GLY A 51 7.56 -5.01 9.44
CA GLY A 51 7.42 -5.90 10.61
C GLY A 51 6.00 -6.07 11.14
N VAL A 52 5.01 -5.34 10.60
CA VAL A 52 3.59 -5.48 10.93
C VAL A 52 2.93 -6.49 10.00
N GLU A 53 2.28 -7.50 10.58
CA GLU A 53 1.48 -8.47 9.84
C GLU A 53 0.02 -8.01 9.64
N TYR A 54 -0.48 -8.25 8.44
CA TYR A 54 -1.84 -7.96 8.01
C TYR A 54 -2.50 -9.25 7.53
N SER A 55 -3.68 -9.51 8.07
CA SER A 55 -4.47 -10.72 7.76
C SER A 55 -5.01 -10.74 6.33
N SER A 56 -5.06 -9.60 5.65
CA SER A 56 -5.55 -9.49 4.27
C SER A 56 -4.94 -8.29 3.56
N LEU A 57 -5.00 -8.32 2.22
CA LEU A 57 -4.56 -7.19 1.41
C LEU A 57 -5.37 -5.93 1.73
N ALA A 58 -6.67 -6.05 1.98
CA ALA A 58 -7.51 -4.89 2.30
C ALA A 58 -7.08 -4.20 3.60
N ALA A 59 -6.68 -4.97 4.62
CA ALA A 59 -6.16 -4.41 5.87
C ALA A 59 -4.82 -3.68 5.65
N LEU A 60 -3.93 -4.27 4.84
CA LEU A 60 -2.67 -3.64 4.46
C LEU A 60 -2.91 -2.32 3.69
N LEU A 61 -3.82 -2.33 2.71
CA LEU A 61 -4.14 -1.13 1.92
C LEU A 61 -4.66 -0.01 2.80
N ARG A 62 -5.59 -0.31 3.72
CA ARG A 62 -6.09 0.67 4.68
C ARG A 62 -5.00 1.27 5.55
N ALA A 63 -4.03 0.47 6.00
CA ALA A 63 -2.92 0.99 6.80
C ALA A 63 -2.02 1.93 6.00
N VAL A 64 -1.77 1.64 4.73
CA VAL A 64 -1.03 2.54 3.82
C VAL A 64 -1.84 3.83 3.58
N GLU A 65 -3.15 3.71 3.39
CA GLU A 65 -4.04 4.87 3.25
C GLU A 65 -4.05 5.75 4.49
N ASP A 66 -4.13 5.15 5.69
CA ASP A 66 -4.13 5.87 6.97
C ASP A 66 -2.81 6.59 7.21
N GLU A 67 -1.67 5.94 6.97
CA GLU A 67 -0.32 6.52 7.08
C GLU A 67 -0.18 7.78 6.21
N HIS A 68 -0.66 7.73 4.97
CA HIS A 68 -0.60 8.85 4.02
C HIS A 68 -1.71 9.89 4.20
N THR A 69 -2.79 9.55 4.89
CA THR A 69 -3.87 10.49 5.24
C THR A 69 -3.49 11.26 6.51
N GLN A 70 -2.88 10.61 7.50
CA GLN A 70 -2.39 11.26 8.73
C GLN A 70 -1.19 12.18 8.47
N THR A 71 -0.33 11.89 7.49
CA THR A 71 0.80 12.76 7.16
C THR A 71 0.45 13.94 6.24
N GLN A 72 -0.81 14.07 5.80
CA GLN A 72 -1.31 15.38 5.43
C GLN A 72 -1.79 16.04 6.72
N PRO A 73 -1.01 16.97 7.35
CA PRO A 73 -1.64 17.87 8.29
C PRO A 73 -2.78 18.51 7.52
N GLN A 74 -3.99 18.20 7.97
CA GLN A 74 -5.12 19.05 7.74
C GLN A 74 -4.64 20.42 8.24
N GLU A 75 -4.23 21.31 7.35
CA GLU A 75 -4.07 22.74 7.64
C GLU A 75 -5.47 23.25 8.02
N ARG A 76 -5.91 22.91 9.23
CA ARG A 76 -6.93 23.61 9.98
C ARG A 76 -6.18 24.64 10.80
N SER A 77 -5.98 25.82 10.23
CA SER A 77 -5.71 27.12 10.88
C SER A 77 -5.42 28.09 9.73
N SER A 78 -6.14 29.17 9.47
CA SER A 78 -7.08 29.89 10.30
C SER A 78 -8.10 30.57 9.38
N GLY A 79 -9.36 30.57 9.78
CA GLY A 79 -10.21 31.69 9.43
C GLY A 79 -9.73 32.91 10.20
N GLU A 80 -9.52 34.00 9.50
CA GLU A 80 -9.58 35.35 10.04
C GLU A 80 -10.38 36.21 9.05
#